data_AF-A0A4T0FD40-F1
#
_entry.id   AF-A0A4T0FD40-F1
#
_cell.length_a   1.000
_cell.length_b   1.000
_cell.length_c   1.000
_cell.angle_alpha   90.00
_cell.angle_beta   90.00
_cell.angle_gamma   90.00
#
_symmetry.space_group_name_H-M   'P 1'
#
loop_
_entity.id
_entity.type
_entity.pdbx_description
1 polymer ?
#
loop_
_entity_poly.entity_id
_entity_poly.type
_entity_poly.pdbx_seq_one_letter_code
_entity_poly.pdbx_strand_id
1 'polypeptide(L)'
;MIANICKRSTRIFSRAYASGPPAGFKGNNELVTDNKSEQLLQMLYPQQVPQPPTNRTSPSIGHREDVQKSVDAVFPGEEVHETITRAFNVLQRSEQDARLKDLENRDSRMREALSRLEDNHFDLWEKAVARPPKISAAKVGKKRAQTMRIPGLFPRDLRAPTETPRNVVWNHNWKAPNK
;
A
#
# COMPACT_ATOMS: atom_id res chain seq x y z
N MET A 1 8.31 16.11 -47.38
CA MET A 1 8.07 15.24 -46.21
C MET A 1 7.28 16.04 -45.19
N ILE A 2 6.03 15.64 -44.93
CA ILE A 2 5.00 16.45 -44.30
C ILE A 2 5.03 16.23 -42.78
N ALA A 3 5.17 17.32 -42.02
CA ALA A 3 5.14 17.33 -40.56
C ALA A 3 3.69 17.23 -40.06
N ASN A 4 3.35 16.12 -39.39
CA ASN A 4 2.07 15.94 -38.73
C ASN A 4 2.06 16.65 -37.37
N ILE A 5 1.51 17.87 -37.35
CA ILE A 5 1.21 18.61 -36.12
C ILE A 5 -0.06 18.00 -35.50
N CYS A 6 0.14 17.19 -34.47
CA CYS A 6 -0.93 16.63 -33.65
C CYS A 6 -1.57 17.74 -32.82
N LYS A 7 -2.73 18.26 -33.26
CA LYS A 7 -3.56 19.18 -32.49
C LYS A 7 -4.18 18.42 -31.31
N ARG A 8 -3.56 18.47 -30.13
CA ARG A 8 -4.19 18.07 -28.88
C ARG A 8 -5.33 19.04 -28.57
N SER A 9 -6.54 18.64 -28.91
CA SER A 9 -7.77 19.28 -28.42
C SER A 9 -7.87 19.04 -26.92
N THR A 10 -7.41 19.98 -26.11
CA THR A 10 -7.72 20.05 -24.69
C THR A 10 -9.19 20.45 -24.56
N ARG A 11 -10.09 19.47 -24.58
CA ARG A 11 -11.46 19.66 -24.09
C ARG A 11 -11.36 19.91 -22.60
N ILE A 12 -11.43 21.18 -22.21
CA ILE A 12 -11.69 21.59 -20.84
C ILE A 12 -13.08 21.04 -20.52
N PHE A 13 -13.15 19.97 -19.73
CA PHE A 13 -14.40 19.53 -19.15
C PHE A 13 -14.76 20.54 -18.06
N SER A 14 -15.48 21.60 -18.45
CA SER A 14 -16.26 22.39 -17.51
C SER A 14 -17.35 21.49 -16.93
N ARG A 15 -17.07 20.86 -15.79
CA ARG A 15 -18.10 20.21 -14.96
C ARG A 15 -18.94 21.33 -14.34
N ALA A 16 -20.02 21.70 -15.02
CA ALA A 16 -21.11 22.44 -14.41
C ALA A 16 -21.80 21.47 -13.43
N TYR A 17 -21.59 21.66 -12.13
CA TYR A 17 -22.46 21.06 -11.12
C TYR A 17 -23.77 21.84 -11.15
N ALA A 18 -24.76 21.25 -11.82
CA ALA A 18 -26.14 21.70 -11.83
C ALA A 18 -26.84 21.24 -10.54
N SER A 19 -26.86 22.14 -9.55
CA SER A 19 -28.04 22.37 -8.73
C SER A 19 -28.01 23.85 -8.38
N GLY A 20 -28.54 24.67 -9.28
CA GLY A 20 -28.82 26.07 -8.97
C GLY A 20 -29.82 26.13 -7.81
N PRO A 21 -29.73 27.16 -6.95
CA PRO A 21 -30.66 27.32 -5.84
C PRO A 21 -32.09 27.49 -6.39
N PRO A 22 -33.13 26.97 -5.71
CA PRO A 22 -34.51 27.14 -6.13
C PRO A 22 -34.82 28.63 -6.27
N ALA A 23 -35.47 29.00 -7.37
CA ALA A 23 -35.82 30.38 -7.68
C ALA A 23 -36.67 30.99 -6.54
N GLY A 24 -36.09 31.94 -5.81
CA GLY A 24 -36.79 32.64 -4.73
C GLY A 24 -35.91 33.09 -3.54
N PHE A 25 -34.66 32.63 -3.41
CA PHE A 25 -33.83 32.97 -2.26
C PHE A 25 -33.07 34.30 -2.45
N LYS A 26 -33.65 35.41 -1.97
CA LYS A 26 -32.90 36.64 -1.64
C LYS A 26 -32.45 36.53 -0.19
N GLY A 27 -31.35 35.82 0.03
CA GLY A 27 -30.72 35.63 1.34
C GLY A 27 -29.25 35.32 1.12
N ASN A 28 -28.39 35.87 1.96
CA ASN A 28 -26.95 35.94 1.83
C ASN A 28 -26.31 34.58 1.46
N ASN A 29 -25.30 34.58 0.59
CA ASN A 29 -24.41 33.45 0.28
C ASN A 29 -23.52 33.09 1.49
N GLU A 30 -24.11 32.79 2.64
CA GLU A 30 -23.41 31.98 3.62
C GLU A 30 -23.42 30.56 3.05
N LEU A 31 -22.24 30.09 2.64
CA LEU A 31 -22.04 28.66 2.45
C LEU A 31 -22.57 27.99 3.72
N VAL A 32 -23.71 27.32 3.63
CA VAL A 32 -24.11 26.32 4.64
C VAL A 32 -23.12 25.18 4.47
N THR A 33 -21.95 25.35 5.04
CA THR A 33 -20.97 24.30 5.26
C THR A 33 -21.65 23.30 6.19
N ASP A 34 -21.88 22.08 5.69
CA ASP A 34 -22.31 20.99 6.56
C ASP A 34 -21.35 20.92 7.74
N ASN A 35 -21.84 20.87 8.99
CA ASN A 35 -20.98 20.70 10.18
C ASN A 35 -19.98 19.54 10.03
N LYS A 36 -20.35 18.51 9.26
CA LYS A 36 -19.46 17.39 8.90
C LYS A 36 -18.32 17.80 7.96
N SER A 37 -18.61 18.66 6.99
CA SER A 37 -17.60 19.20 6.08
C SER A 37 -16.62 20.10 6.83
N GLU A 38 -17.10 20.90 7.80
CA GLU A 38 -16.23 21.70 8.67
C GLU A 38 -15.42 20.82 9.62
N GLN A 39 -16.01 19.79 10.20
CA GLN A 39 -15.32 18.85 11.07
C GLN A 39 -14.26 18.05 10.30
N LEU A 40 -14.54 17.66 9.04
CA LEU A 40 -13.55 17.04 8.14
C LEU A 40 -12.44 18.03 7.75
N LEU A 41 -12.79 19.29 7.47
CA LEU A 41 -11.81 20.35 7.23
C LEU A 41 -10.95 20.59 8.48
N GLN A 42 -11.53 20.55 9.68
CA GLN A 42 -10.82 20.69 10.94
C GLN A 42 -9.92 19.47 11.24
N MET A 43 -10.30 18.26 10.82
CA MET A 43 -9.45 17.08 10.93
C MET A 43 -8.30 17.07 9.92
N LEU A 44 -8.56 17.46 8.68
CA LEU A 44 -7.55 17.54 7.61
C LEU A 44 -6.62 18.76 7.77
N TYR A 45 -7.14 19.84 8.36
CA TYR A 45 -6.48 21.11 8.60
C TYR A 45 -6.73 21.55 10.07
N PRO A 46 -6.03 20.96 11.05
CA PRO A 46 -6.23 21.26 12.47
C PRO A 46 -6.10 22.76 12.76
N GLN A 47 -7.17 23.36 13.29
CA GLN A 47 -7.32 24.79 13.51
C GLN A 47 -6.49 25.35 14.68
N GLN A 48 -5.78 24.49 15.43
CA GLN A 48 -5.01 24.90 16.61
C GLN A 48 -3.66 24.18 16.69
N VAL A 49 -2.79 24.44 15.73
CA VAL A 49 -1.37 24.55 16.06
C VAL A 49 -1.15 26.03 16.38
N PRO A 50 -0.56 26.40 17.53
CA PRO A 50 -0.21 27.79 17.81
C PRO A 50 0.59 28.38 16.64
N GLN A 51 -0.05 29.21 15.84
CA GLN A 51 0.57 29.88 14.69
C GLN A 51 1.47 30.98 15.25
N PRO A 52 2.76 31.07 14.86
CA PRO A 52 3.52 32.27 15.10
C PRO A 52 2.83 33.47 14.42
N PRO A 53 2.94 34.69 14.96
CA PRO A 53 2.13 35.86 14.59
C PRO A 53 2.31 36.38 13.14
N THR A 54 3.16 35.74 12.33
CA THR A 54 3.43 36.16 10.95
C THR A 54 2.90 35.14 9.93
N ASN A 55 1.61 35.31 9.60
CA ASN A 55 0.94 35.04 8.33
C ASN A 55 1.21 33.72 7.57
N ARG A 56 0.14 32.90 7.53
CA ARG A 56 -0.23 31.93 6.48
C ARG A 56 0.71 30.74 6.29
N THR A 57 0.39 29.62 6.92
CA THR A 57 1.06 28.35 6.67
C THR A 57 0.04 27.21 6.54
N SER A 58 -0.49 27.03 5.32
CA SER A 58 -1.17 25.80 4.90
C SER A 58 -0.25 24.59 5.18
N PRO A 59 -0.75 23.38 5.47
CA PRO A 59 0.10 22.19 5.69
C PRO A 59 0.97 21.80 4.47
N SER A 60 0.83 22.52 3.36
CA SER A 60 1.68 22.49 2.17
C SER A 60 2.91 23.42 2.22
N ILE A 61 3.13 24.19 3.29
CA ILE A 61 4.27 25.11 3.36
C ILE A 61 5.46 24.42 4.03
N GLY A 62 6.58 24.42 3.31
CA GLY A 62 7.74 23.56 3.52
C GLY A 62 8.66 23.89 4.70
N HIS A 63 8.35 24.91 5.52
CA HIS A 63 9.16 25.23 6.69
C HIS A 63 8.30 25.61 7.90
N ARG A 64 8.53 24.93 9.02
CA ARG A 64 7.81 25.06 10.28
C ARG A 64 8.83 25.19 11.41
N GLU A 65 8.87 26.34 12.06
CA GLU A 65 9.85 26.63 13.12
C GLU A 65 9.70 25.72 14.35
N ASP A 66 8.48 25.27 14.65
CA ASP A 66 8.20 24.33 15.75
C ASP A 66 8.76 22.93 15.46
N VAL A 67 8.63 22.50 14.20
CA VAL A 67 9.27 21.26 13.72
C VAL A 67 10.78 21.44 13.72
N GLN A 68 11.30 22.58 13.26
CA GLN A 68 12.74 22.86 13.29
C GLN A 68 13.29 22.82 14.71
N LYS A 69 12.65 23.49 15.69
CA LYS A 69 13.05 23.47 17.11
C LYS A 69 13.04 22.05 17.70
N SER A 70 12.06 21.23 17.33
CA SER A 70 11.99 19.85 17.82
C SER A 70 13.03 18.94 17.14
N VAL A 71 13.31 19.15 15.85
CA VAL A 71 14.43 18.51 15.14
C VAL A 71 15.75 18.92 15.78
N ASP A 72 16.02 20.22 15.93
CA ASP A 72 17.25 20.75 16.53
C ASP A 72 17.49 20.25 17.96
N ALA A 73 16.42 20.03 18.75
CA ALA A 73 16.52 19.47 20.10
C ALA A 73 16.94 18.00 20.13
N VAL A 74 16.60 17.22 19.10
CA VAL A 74 16.94 15.80 18.98
C VAL A 74 18.20 15.58 18.13
N PHE A 75 18.53 16.54 17.27
CA PHE A 75 19.61 16.45 16.30
C PHE A 75 20.98 16.50 17.00
N PRO A 76 21.75 15.39 16.99
CA PRO A 76 23.04 15.34 17.70
C PRO A 76 24.16 16.12 16.98
N GLY A 77 23.94 16.50 15.71
CA GLY A 77 24.91 17.12 14.81
C GLY A 77 24.86 16.51 13.39
N GLU A 78 25.33 17.26 12.40
CA GLU A 78 25.28 16.87 10.98
C GLU A 78 26.10 15.60 10.71
N GLU A 79 27.33 15.56 11.20
CA GLU A 79 28.23 14.42 11.05
C GLU A 79 27.64 13.13 11.66
N VAL A 80 26.98 13.25 12.81
CA VAL A 80 26.36 12.12 13.51
C VAL A 80 25.16 11.61 12.72
N HIS A 81 24.31 12.53 12.22
CA HIS A 81 23.15 12.17 11.39
C HIS A 81 23.57 11.47 10.09
N GLU A 82 24.58 11.99 9.40
CA GLU A 82 25.13 11.36 8.19
C GLU A 82 25.68 9.97 8.47
N THR A 83 26.39 9.82 9.59
CA THR A 83 26.97 8.54 10.00
C THR A 83 25.89 7.51 10.30
N ILE A 84 24.85 7.87 11.06
CA ILE A 84 23.70 7.00 11.36
C ILE A 84 23.02 6.58 10.05
N THR A 85 22.77 7.54 9.16
CA THR A 85 22.11 7.27 7.87
C THR A 85 22.94 6.34 6.99
N ARG A 86 24.26 6.56 6.92
CA ARG A 86 25.17 5.70 6.18
C ARG A 86 25.19 4.29 6.75
N ALA A 87 25.32 4.14 8.07
CA ALA A 87 25.31 2.85 8.75
C ALA A 87 23.98 2.11 8.52
N PHE A 88 22.85 2.80 8.59
CA PHE A 88 21.53 2.24 8.32
C PHE A 88 21.38 1.76 6.87
N ASN A 89 21.85 2.53 5.89
CA ASN A 89 21.82 2.12 4.49
C ASN A 89 22.71 0.89 4.22
N VAL A 90 23.87 0.81 4.87
CA VAL A 90 24.74 -0.38 4.81
C VAL A 90 24.04 -1.60 5.40
N LEU A 91 23.38 -1.46 6.56
CA LEU A 91 22.59 -2.52 7.17
C LEU A 91 21.48 -3.01 6.23
N GLN A 92 20.67 -2.09 5.68
CA GLN A 92 19.61 -2.44 4.74
C GLN A 92 20.12 -3.21 3.53
N ARG A 93 21.27 -2.79 2.97
CA ARG A 93 21.91 -3.50 1.87
C ARG A 93 22.31 -4.92 2.27
N SER A 94 22.95 -5.07 3.43
CA SER A 94 23.35 -6.40 3.93
C SER A 94 22.16 -7.33 4.16
N GLU A 95 21.01 -6.82 4.63
CA GLU A 95 19.78 -7.60 4.79
C GLU A 95 19.15 -7.99 3.44
N GLN A 96 19.22 -7.10 2.45
CA GLN A 96 18.78 -7.42 1.09
C GLN A 96 19.66 -8.51 0.48
N ASP A 97 20.99 -8.37 0.56
CA ASP A 97 21.94 -9.35 0.05
C ASP A 97 21.75 -10.71 0.71
N ALA A 98 21.53 -10.75 2.03
CA ALA A 98 21.23 -11.98 2.76
C ALA A 98 19.94 -12.65 2.29
N ARG A 99 18.87 -11.88 2.07
CA ARG A 99 17.59 -12.40 1.53
C ARG A 99 17.74 -12.93 0.10
N LEU A 100 18.47 -12.22 -0.75
CA LEU A 100 18.72 -12.65 -2.13
C LEU A 100 19.51 -13.96 -2.15
N LYS A 101 20.57 -14.06 -1.36
CA LYS A 101 21.36 -15.30 -1.23
C LYS A 101 20.52 -16.48 -0.76
N ASP A 102 19.64 -16.29 0.22
CA ASP A 102 18.72 -17.34 0.68
C ASP A 102 17.73 -17.75 -0.42
N LEU A 103 17.18 -16.79 -1.19
CA LEU A 103 16.33 -17.09 -2.35
C LEU A 103 17.08 -17.85 -3.45
N GLU A 104 18.31 -17.45 -3.78
CA GLU A 104 19.17 -18.13 -4.75
C GLU A 104 19.47 -19.57 -4.33
N ASN A 105 19.77 -19.78 -3.04
CA ASN A 105 19.99 -21.12 -2.51
C ASN A 105 18.72 -21.99 -2.64
N ARG A 106 17.55 -21.45 -2.31
CA ARG A 106 16.27 -22.16 -2.44
C ARG A 106 15.96 -22.50 -3.90
N ASP A 107 16.20 -21.57 -4.82
CA ASP A 107 15.99 -21.78 -6.26
C ASP A 107 16.96 -22.83 -6.83
N SER A 108 18.25 -22.75 -6.46
CA SER A 108 19.25 -23.75 -6.84
C SER A 108 18.86 -25.16 -6.38
N ARG A 109 18.45 -25.32 -5.12
CA ARG A 109 17.99 -26.61 -4.58
C ARG A 109 16.70 -27.09 -5.25
N MET A 110 15.78 -26.18 -5.57
CA MET A 110 14.56 -26.52 -6.30
C MET A 110 14.87 -27.05 -7.70
N ARG A 111 15.77 -26.41 -8.44
CA ARG A 111 16.21 -26.86 -9.78
C ARG A 111 16.92 -28.20 -9.72
N GLU A 112 17.80 -28.39 -8.74
CA GLU A 112 18.48 -29.67 -8.50
C GLU A 112 17.45 -30.80 -8.24
N ALA A 113 16.44 -30.53 -7.41
CA ALA A 113 15.38 -31.50 -7.12
C ALA A 113 14.52 -31.81 -8.36
N LEU A 114 14.20 -30.80 -9.18
CA LEU A 114 13.45 -30.99 -10.43
C LEU A 114 14.24 -31.81 -11.45
N SER A 115 15.54 -31.55 -11.61
CA SER A 115 16.41 -32.35 -12.49
C SER A 115 16.46 -33.81 -12.06
N ARG A 116 16.61 -34.08 -10.75
CA ARG A 116 16.55 -35.47 -10.24
C ARG A 116 15.18 -36.11 -10.44
N LEU A 117 14.10 -35.33 -10.38
CA LEU A 117 12.75 -35.84 -10.61
C LEU A 117 12.52 -36.20 -12.07
N GLU A 118 13.07 -35.41 -12.99
CA GLU A 118 13.03 -35.64 -14.44
C GLU A 118 13.68 -36.98 -14.80
N ASP A 119 14.86 -37.26 -14.23
CA ASP A 119 15.61 -38.48 -14.50
C ASP A 119 14.92 -39.75 -13.97
N ASN A 120 14.28 -39.67 -12.80
CA ASN A 120 13.69 -40.84 -12.13
C ASN A 120 12.21 -41.08 -12.49
N HIS A 121 11.40 -40.01 -12.53
CA HIS A 121 9.94 -40.08 -12.66
C HIS A 121 9.36 -38.93 -13.48
N PHE A 122 9.38 -39.09 -14.80
CA PHE A 122 8.91 -38.08 -15.75
C PHE A 122 7.44 -37.66 -15.53
N ASP A 123 6.52 -38.59 -15.24
CA ASP A 123 5.09 -38.28 -15.01
C ASP A 123 4.87 -37.34 -13.80
N LEU A 124 5.71 -37.43 -12.77
CA LEU A 124 5.64 -36.56 -11.59
C LEU A 124 6.26 -35.20 -11.89
N TRP A 125 7.35 -35.19 -12.67
CA TRP A 125 7.96 -33.96 -13.15
C TRP A 125 6.99 -33.13 -14.01
N GLU A 126 6.29 -33.75 -14.96
CA GLU A 126 5.31 -33.07 -15.80
C GLU A 126 4.21 -32.40 -14.96
N LYS A 127 3.69 -33.12 -13.96
CA LYS A 127 2.69 -32.59 -13.01
C LYS A 127 3.22 -31.46 -12.13
N ALA A 128 4.49 -31.51 -11.73
CA ALA A 128 5.11 -30.50 -10.87
C ALA A 128 5.40 -29.19 -11.63
N VAL A 129 5.82 -29.28 -12.89
CA VAL A 129 6.08 -28.11 -13.76
C VAL A 129 4.78 -27.53 -14.32
N ALA A 130 3.71 -28.32 -14.39
CA ALA A 130 2.41 -27.85 -14.84
C ALA A 130 1.91 -26.65 -14.03
N ARG A 131 1.58 -25.57 -14.74
CA ARG A 131 1.01 -24.37 -14.12
C ARG A 131 -0.37 -24.70 -13.55
N PRO A 132 -0.67 -24.36 -12.28
CA PRO A 132 -2.00 -24.56 -11.73
C PRO A 132 -3.04 -23.78 -12.57
N PRO A 133 -4.23 -24.36 -12.80
CA PRO A 133 -5.27 -23.67 -13.54
C PRO A 133 -5.62 -22.36 -12.83
N LYS A 134 -5.63 -21.25 -13.57
CA LYS A 134 -6.06 -19.95 -13.04
C LYS A 134 -7.57 -20.00 -12.80
N ILE A 135 -7.98 -20.36 -11.58
CA ILE A 135 -9.39 -20.31 -11.18
C ILE A 135 -9.68 -18.92 -10.62
N SER A 136 -10.47 -18.12 -11.34
CA SER A 136 -10.91 -16.81 -10.84
C SER A 136 -12.06 -16.98 -9.85
N ALA A 137 -12.08 -16.17 -8.79
CA ALA A 137 -13.16 -16.15 -7.81
C ALA A 137 -14.55 -15.89 -8.43
N ALA A 138 -14.58 -15.21 -9.59
CA ALA A 138 -15.80 -14.96 -10.35
C ALA A 138 -16.47 -16.25 -10.87
N LYS A 139 -15.68 -17.28 -11.19
CA LYS A 139 -16.18 -18.56 -11.76
C LYS A 139 -16.74 -19.52 -10.70
N VAL A 140 -16.32 -19.39 -9.45
CA VAL A 140 -16.69 -20.28 -8.34
C VAL A 140 -17.92 -19.78 -7.57
N GLY A 141 -18.34 -18.53 -7.81
CA GLY A 141 -19.45 -17.88 -7.10
C GLY A 141 -19.03 -17.36 -5.72
N LYS A 142 -19.55 -16.20 -5.31
CA LYS A 142 -19.04 -15.43 -4.14
C LYS A 142 -19.00 -16.23 -2.83
N LYS A 143 -20.03 -17.05 -2.53
CA LYS A 143 -20.10 -17.83 -1.28
C LYS A 143 -19.09 -18.98 -1.22
N ARG A 144 -18.87 -19.70 -2.32
CA ARG A 144 -17.86 -20.77 -2.39
C ARG A 144 -16.44 -20.23 -2.56
N ALA A 145 -16.29 -19.12 -3.30
CA ALA A 145 -15.02 -18.43 -3.41
C ALA A 145 -14.53 -17.84 -2.08
N GLN A 146 -15.42 -17.62 -1.10
CA GLN A 146 -15.06 -17.19 0.26
C GLN A 146 -14.48 -18.32 1.13
N THR A 147 -14.88 -19.56 0.90
CA THR A 147 -14.48 -20.72 1.72
C THR A 147 -13.46 -21.63 1.04
N MET A 148 -13.33 -21.61 -0.29
CA MET A 148 -12.41 -22.48 -1.03
C MET A 148 -10.98 -21.94 -1.12
N ARG A 149 -10.00 -22.86 -1.10
CA ARG A 149 -8.60 -22.59 -1.46
C ARG A 149 -8.48 -22.49 -2.98
N ILE A 150 -8.27 -21.28 -3.48
CA ILE A 150 -8.06 -21.04 -4.91
C ILE A 150 -6.62 -21.49 -5.25
N PRO A 151 -6.42 -22.41 -6.21
CA PRO A 151 -5.07 -22.86 -6.59
C PRO A 151 -4.25 -21.69 -7.14
N GLY A 152 -2.97 -21.64 -6.75
CA GLY A 152 -2.06 -20.55 -7.12
C GLY A 152 -2.20 -19.28 -6.29
N LEU A 153 -3.07 -19.24 -5.27
CA LEU A 153 -3.18 -18.14 -4.32
C LEU A 153 -2.87 -18.63 -2.90
N PHE A 154 -2.30 -17.76 -2.06
CA PHE A 154 -2.08 -18.05 -0.65
C PHE A 154 -3.42 -18.33 0.06
N PRO A 155 -3.48 -19.36 0.93
CA PRO A 155 -4.64 -19.58 1.78
C PRO A 155 -4.99 -18.34 2.59
N ARG A 156 -6.30 -18.03 2.71
CA ARG A 156 -6.76 -16.88 3.52
C ARG A 156 -6.45 -17.02 5.02
N ASP A 157 -6.25 -18.24 5.48
CA ASP A 157 -5.88 -18.52 6.88
C ASP A 157 -4.44 -18.06 7.19
N LEU A 158 -3.58 -17.90 6.19
CA LEU A 158 -2.25 -17.32 6.36
C LEU A 158 -2.38 -15.82 6.60
N ARG A 159 -2.22 -15.41 7.85
CA ARG A 159 -2.25 -14.01 8.27
C ARG A 159 -0.85 -13.42 8.26
N ALA A 160 -0.76 -12.11 8.03
CA ALA A 160 0.46 -11.37 8.29
C ALA A 160 0.83 -11.46 9.79
N PRO A 161 2.12 -11.55 10.13
CA PRO A 161 2.58 -11.49 11.51
C PRO A 161 2.07 -10.20 12.20
N THR A 162 1.76 -10.29 13.49
CA THR A 162 1.35 -9.16 14.33
C THR A 162 2.33 -9.03 15.50
N GLU A 163 2.61 -7.79 15.92
CA GLU A 163 3.54 -7.48 17.04
C GLU A 163 3.16 -8.22 18.33
N THR A 164 1.89 -8.15 18.71
CA THR A 164 1.37 -8.88 19.87
C THR A 164 0.59 -10.12 19.42
N PRO A 165 0.82 -11.29 20.04
CA PRO A 165 0.04 -12.47 19.75
C PRO A 165 -1.43 -12.28 20.18
N ARG A 166 -2.33 -12.99 19.51
CA ARG A 166 -3.74 -13.08 19.96
C ARG A 166 -3.85 -14.00 21.17
N ASN A 167 -4.95 -13.86 21.91
CA ASN A 167 -5.29 -14.77 23.03
C ASN A 167 -5.26 -16.25 22.64
N VAL A 168 -5.55 -16.57 21.37
CA VAL A 168 -5.35 -17.89 20.78
C VAL A 168 -4.34 -17.76 19.64
N VAL A 169 -3.11 -18.23 19.88
CA VAL A 169 -1.99 -18.14 18.91
C VAL A 169 -2.17 -19.15 17.78
N TRP A 170 -2.59 -20.37 18.13
CA TRP A 170 -2.74 -21.47 17.20
C TRP A 170 -4.07 -22.19 17.40
N ASN A 171 -4.76 -22.51 16.31
CA ASN A 171 -6.02 -23.24 16.36
C ASN A 171 -5.76 -24.76 16.22
N HIS A 172 -5.68 -25.46 17.35
CA HIS A 172 -5.53 -26.93 17.36
C HIS A 172 -6.74 -27.68 16.81
N ASN A 173 -7.92 -27.05 16.79
CA ASN A 173 -9.18 -27.65 16.33
C ASN A 173 -9.50 -27.27 14.88
N TRP A 174 -8.49 -26.91 14.07
CA TRP A 174 -8.69 -26.55 12.68
C TRP A 174 -9.24 -27.73 11.87
N LYS A 175 -10.33 -27.47 11.12
CA LYS A 175 -10.96 -28.44 10.21
C LYS A 175 -10.91 -27.89 8.79
N ALA A 176 -10.62 -28.76 7.82
CA ALA A 176 -10.66 -28.37 6.42
C ALA A 176 -12.10 -27.93 6.05
N PRO A 177 -12.30 -26.83 5.32
CA PRO A 177 -13.62 -26.47 4.82
C PRO A 177 -14.10 -27.61 3.91
N ASN A 178 -15.27 -28.17 4.24
CA ASN A 178 -15.85 -29.33 3.56
C ASN A 178 -15.78 -29.17 2.03
N LYS A 179 -15.29 -30.21 1.34
CA LYS A 179 -15.17 -30.28 -0.13
C LYS A 179 -16.50 -30.01 -0.82
#